data_AF-A0AAW9I6U8-F1
#
_entry.id   AF-A0AAW9I6U8-F1
#
_cell.length_a   1.000
_cell.length_b   1.000
_cell.length_c   1.000
_cell.angle_alpha   90.00
_cell.angle_beta   90.00
_cell.angle_gamma   90.00
#
_symmetry.space_group_name_H-M   'P 1'
#
loop_
_entity.id
_entity.type
_entity.pdbx_description
1 polymer ?
#
loop_
_entity_poly.entity_id
_entity_poly.type
_entity_poly.pdbx_seq_one_letter_code
_entity_poly.pdbx_strand_id
1 'polypeptide(L)'
;KAFVPSLDKALGLYIPLIVVNCLILARAEAYASKNGPVESAVDGMAMGLGFTLALTILGAVREILGAGTIFGFAILGASYEPALLFILPPGAFLTLGFLMALFNKVVKKKA
;
A
#
# COMPACT_ATOMS: atom_id res chain seq x y z
N LYS A 1 8.57 -12.69 -24.95
CA LYS A 1 8.01 -11.40 -25.39
C LYS A 1 6.53 -11.40 -25.04
N ALA A 2 6.06 -10.41 -24.28
CA ALA A 2 4.70 -10.38 -23.74
C ALA A 2 3.64 -10.28 -24.85
N PHE A 3 2.50 -10.94 -24.63
CA PHE A 3 1.32 -10.87 -25.51
C PHE A 3 0.68 -9.46 -25.55
N VAL A 4 1.09 -8.55 -24.64
CA VAL A 4 0.59 -7.16 -24.55
C VAL A 4 1.76 -6.19 -24.29
N PRO A 5 2.41 -5.64 -25.33
CA PRO A 5 3.62 -4.81 -25.17
C PRO A 5 3.39 -3.47 -24.47
N SER A 6 2.17 -2.94 -24.47
CA SER A 6 1.81 -1.72 -23.71
C SER A 6 1.85 -1.95 -22.20
N LEU A 7 1.44 -3.13 -21.74
CA LEU A 7 1.39 -3.49 -20.33
C LEU A 7 2.79 -3.82 -19.78
N ASP A 8 3.59 -4.54 -20.57
CA ASP A 8 5.00 -4.84 -20.27
C ASP A 8 5.84 -3.58 -20.07
N LYS A 9 5.60 -2.53 -20.88
CA LYS A 9 6.29 -1.24 -20.75
C LYS A 9 5.88 -0.46 -19.49
N ALA A 10 4.61 -0.53 -19.09
CA ALA A 10 4.11 0.15 -17.89
C ALA A 10 4.48 -0.58 -16.58
N LEU A 11 4.50 -1.91 -16.59
CA LEU A 11 4.81 -2.74 -15.42
C LEU A 11 6.26 -3.25 -15.38
N GLY A 12 7.09 -2.95 -16.38
CA GLY A 12 8.44 -3.52 -16.53
C GLY A 12 9.31 -3.42 -15.29
N LEU A 13 9.28 -2.28 -14.59
CA LEU A 13 10.05 -2.06 -13.37
C LEU A 13 9.38 -2.68 -12.13
N TYR A 14 8.05 -2.81 -12.15
CA TYR A 14 7.27 -3.38 -11.06
C TYR A 14 7.33 -4.91 -11.04
N ILE A 15 7.50 -5.58 -12.18
CA ILE A 15 7.55 -7.05 -12.26
C ILE A 15 8.65 -7.64 -11.36
N PRO A 16 9.93 -7.20 -11.42
CA PRO A 16 10.95 -7.66 -10.48
C PRO A 16 10.63 -7.32 -9.03
N LEU A 17 10.07 -6.14 -8.75
CA LEU A 17 9.71 -5.70 -7.40
C LEU A 17 8.59 -6.54 -6.78
N ILE A 18 7.64 -7.01 -7.59
CA ILE A 18 6.55 -7.88 -7.16
C ILE A 18 7.09 -9.26 -6.78
N VAL A 19 8.00 -9.83 -7.58
CA VAL A 19 8.56 -11.17 -7.33
C VAL A 19 9.37 -11.21 -6.03
N VAL A 20 10.09 -10.13 -5.71
CA VAL A 20 10.87 -10.03 -4.47
C VAL A 20 10.10 -9.41 -3.30
N ASN A 21 8.79 -9.19 -3.44
CA ASN A 21 7.99 -8.60 -2.39
C ASN A 21 7.86 -9.54 -1.18
N CYS A 22 8.26 -9.07 -0.01
CA CYS A 22 8.31 -9.87 1.21
C CYS A 22 6.94 -10.36 1.67
N LEU A 23 5.86 -9.60 1.42
CA LEU A 23 4.50 -9.99 1.81
C LEU A 23 4.01 -11.15 0.93
N ILE A 24 4.30 -11.11 -0.37
CA ILE A 24 3.92 -12.17 -1.31
C ILE A 24 4.66 -13.46 -0.96
N LEU A 25 5.98 -13.39 -0.76
CA LEU A 25 6.78 -14.55 -0.35
C LEU A 25 6.32 -15.11 0.99
N ALA A 26 6.09 -14.26 2.01
CA ALA A 26 5.63 -14.71 3.33
C ALA A 26 4.29 -15.46 3.27
N ARG A 27 3.33 -15.01 2.45
CA ARG A 27 2.04 -15.71 2.29
C ARG A 27 2.18 -16.99 1.48
N ALA A 28 3.01 -17.00 0.44
CA ALA A 28 3.30 -18.20 -0.33
C ALA A 28 3.93 -19.29 0.55
N GLU A 29 4.91 -18.92 1.38
CA GLU A 29 5.62 -19.86 2.25
C GLU A 29 4.81 -20.29 3.47
N ALA A 30 4.02 -19.40 4.08
CA ALA A 30 3.31 -19.70 5.33
C ALA A 30 1.92 -20.32 5.13
N TYR A 31 1.20 -19.93 4.06
CA TYR A 31 -0.20 -20.32 3.84
C TYR A 31 -0.35 -21.22 2.61
N ALA A 32 0.14 -20.79 1.45
CA ALA A 32 -0.07 -21.55 0.21
C ALA A 32 0.65 -22.90 0.18
N SER A 33 1.75 -23.04 0.92
CA SER A 33 2.50 -24.30 1.04
C SER A 33 1.78 -25.39 1.85
N LYS A 34 0.77 -25.02 2.66
CA LYS A 34 0.09 -25.93 3.60
C LYS A 34 -1.39 -26.14 3.32
N ASN A 35 -2.00 -25.35 2.43
CA ASN A 35 -3.43 -25.34 2.16
C ASN A 35 -3.76 -25.71 0.71
N GLY A 36 -5.04 -26.00 0.44
CA GLY A 36 -5.49 -26.31 -0.93
C GLY A 36 -5.38 -25.11 -1.89
N PRO A 37 -5.38 -25.36 -3.22
CA PRO A 37 -5.25 -24.31 -4.23
C PRO A 37 -6.41 -23.30 -4.20
N VAL A 38 -7.63 -23.74 -3.89
CA VAL A 38 -8.81 -22.85 -3.81
C VAL A 38 -8.73 -21.93 -2.60
N GLU A 39 -8.37 -22.46 -1.42
CA GLU A 39 -8.22 -21.65 -0.20
C GLU A 39 -7.07 -20.65 -0.32
N SER A 40 -5.96 -21.08 -0.93
CA SER A 40 -4.80 -20.23 -1.20
C SER A 40 -5.11 -19.11 -2.20
N ALA A 41 -5.98 -19.36 -3.19
CA ALA A 41 -6.43 -18.34 -4.13
C ALA A 41 -7.28 -17.27 -3.44
N VAL A 42 -8.15 -17.66 -2.52
CA VAL A 42 -8.96 -16.73 -1.71
C VAL A 42 -8.07 -15.89 -0.79
N ASP A 43 -7.07 -16.50 -0.14
CA ASP A 43 -6.10 -15.76 0.68
C ASP A 43 -5.29 -14.75 -0.13
N GLY A 44 -4.79 -15.15 -1.30
CA GLY A 44 -4.08 -14.25 -2.21
C GLY A 44 -4.94 -13.06 -2.64
N MET A 45 -6.21 -13.29 -2.95
CA MET A 45 -7.16 -12.22 -3.31
C MET A 45 -7.42 -11.28 -2.13
N ALA A 46 -7.68 -11.83 -0.94
CA ALA A 46 -7.97 -11.04 0.25
C ALA A 46 -6.75 -10.21 0.69
N MET A 47 -5.54 -10.79 0.68
CA MET A 47 -4.31 -10.10 1.01
C MET A 47 -3.95 -9.03 -0.04
N GLY A 48 -4.17 -9.29 -1.33
CA GLY A 48 -3.99 -8.31 -2.39
C GLY A 48 -4.93 -7.11 -2.24
N LEU A 49 -6.22 -7.35 -1.97
CA LEU A 49 -7.20 -6.29 -1.71
C LEU A 49 -6.88 -5.51 -0.41
N GLY A 50 -6.47 -6.20 0.65
CA GLY A 50 -6.05 -5.55 1.90
C GLY A 50 -4.80 -4.68 1.71
N PHE A 51 -3.81 -5.18 0.97
CA PHE A 51 -2.57 -4.45 0.71
C PHE A 51 -2.79 -3.22 -0.15
N THR A 52 -3.62 -3.33 -1.20
CA THR A 52 -3.99 -2.18 -2.05
C THR A 52 -4.72 -1.12 -1.24
N LEU A 53 -5.74 -1.49 -0.45
CA LEU A 53 -6.46 -0.55 0.42
C LEU A 53 -5.54 0.13 1.44
N ALA A 54 -4.65 -0.62 2.09
CA ALA A 54 -3.70 -0.08 3.05
C ALA A 54 -2.76 0.95 2.39
N LEU A 55 -2.21 0.64 1.21
CA LEU A 55 -1.36 1.57 0.46
C LEU A 55 -2.12 2.79 -0.04
N THR A 56 -3.37 2.63 -0.48
CA THR A 56 -4.22 3.76 -0.90
C THR A 56 -4.49 4.72 0.26
N ILE A 57 -4.83 4.21 1.45
CA ILE A 57 -5.07 5.05 2.64
C ILE A 57 -3.78 5.75 3.06
N LEU A 58 -2.66 5.02 3.11
CA LEU A 58 -1.35 5.59 3.43
C LEU A 58 -0.93 6.66 2.42
N GLY A 59 -1.14 6.40 1.12
CA GLY A 59 -0.90 7.36 0.04
C GLY A 59 -1.75 8.61 0.18
N ALA A 60 -3.05 8.47 0.42
CA ALA A 60 -3.97 9.59 0.60
C ALA A 60 -3.57 10.48 1.79
N VAL A 61 -3.25 9.87 2.95
CA VAL A 61 -2.78 10.62 4.12
C VAL A 61 -1.46 11.35 3.81
N ARG A 62 -0.55 10.71 3.08
CA ARG A 62 0.73 11.33 2.69
C ARG A 62 0.56 12.44 1.66
N GLU A 63 -0.41 12.34 0.76
CA GLU A 63 -0.72 13.37 -0.23
C GLU A 63 -1.30 14.62 0.44
N ILE A 64 -2.17 14.43 1.44
CA ILE A 64 -2.71 15.51 2.28
C ILE A 64 -1.60 16.21 3.06
N LEU A 65 -0.75 15.44 3.75
CA LEU A 65 0.31 15.99 4.61
C LEU A 65 1.51 16.54 3.83
N GLY A 66 1.78 16.02 2.63
CA GLY A 66 2.93 16.41 1.82
C GLY A 66 2.62 17.57 0.88
N ALA A 67 1.44 17.58 0.26
CA ALA A 67 1.08 18.51 -0.81
C ALA A 67 -0.26 19.25 -0.59
N GLY A 68 -1.00 18.96 0.48
CA GLY A 68 -2.30 19.58 0.74
C GLY A 68 -3.39 19.19 -0.26
N THR A 69 -3.18 18.11 -1.01
CA THR A 69 -4.08 17.64 -2.08
C THR A 69 -4.59 16.22 -1.79
N ILE A 70 -5.74 15.87 -2.34
CA ILE A 70 -6.27 14.50 -2.34
C ILE A 70 -6.62 14.12 -3.77
N PHE A 71 -6.00 13.06 -4.29
CA PHE A 71 -6.17 12.60 -5.66
C PHE A 71 -5.97 13.72 -6.69
N GLY A 72 -5.03 14.64 -6.42
CA GLY A 72 -4.74 15.81 -7.26
C GLY A 72 -5.70 16.99 -7.13
N PHE A 73 -6.74 16.91 -6.29
CA PHE A 73 -7.59 18.07 -5.96
C PHE A 73 -7.01 18.83 -4.76
N ALA A 74 -6.73 20.13 -4.95
CA ALA A 74 -6.22 21.00 -3.89
C ALA A 74 -7.33 21.36 -2.90
N ILE A 75 -7.17 20.91 -1.64
CA ILE A 75 -8.17 21.11 -0.58
C ILE A 75 -7.65 22.13 0.46
N LEU A 76 -6.34 22.14 0.71
CA LEU A 76 -5.70 23.18 1.50
C LEU A 76 -5.25 24.32 0.58
N GLY A 77 -5.69 25.54 0.86
CA GLY A 77 -5.38 26.73 0.08
C GLY A 77 -3.89 27.08 0.06
N ALA A 78 -3.55 28.12 -0.73
CA ALA A 78 -2.19 28.55 -1.14
C ALA A 78 -1.17 28.91 -0.02
N SER A 79 -1.47 28.63 1.25
CA SER A 79 -0.62 28.91 2.42
C SER A 79 -0.02 27.65 3.06
N TYR A 80 -0.15 26.48 2.42
CA TYR A 80 0.47 25.25 2.91
C TYR A 80 1.89 25.12 2.37
N GLU A 81 2.89 25.33 3.23
CA GLU A 81 4.28 24.95 2.90
C GLU A 81 4.36 23.42 2.83
N PRO A 82 4.73 22.84 1.67
CA PRO A 82 4.83 21.39 1.52
C PRO A 82 5.79 20.84 2.58
N ALA A 83 5.28 19.98 3.46
CA ALA A 83 6.12 19.29 4.42
C ALA A 83 6.87 18.17 3.69
N LEU A 84 7.96 18.53 2.99
CA LEU A 84 8.81 17.62 2.21
C LEU A 84 9.27 16.39 3.01
N LEU A 85 9.33 16.52 4.33
CA LEU A 85 9.59 15.43 5.28
C LEU A 85 8.63 14.23 5.11
N PHE A 86 7.35 14.48 4.79
CA PHE A 86 6.32 13.44 4.61
C PHE A 86 6.34 12.76 3.23
N ILE A 87 7.00 13.38 2.25
CA ILE A 87 7.24 12.81 0.91
C ILE A 87 8.44 11.84 0.94
N LEU A 88 9.43 12.13 1.79
CA LEU A 88 10.62 11.31 1.93
C LEU A 88 10.32 9.96 2.63
N PRO A 89 11.09 8.88 2.38
CA PRO A 89 10.99 7.61 3.10
C PRO A 89 10.77 7.67 4.63
N PRO A 90 11.49 8.51 5.42
CA PRO A 90 11.25 8.59 6.86
C PRO A 90 9.83 9.03 7.23
N GLY A 91 9.21 9.91 6.44
CA GLY A 91 7.83 10.33 6.64
C GLY A 91 6.80 9.22 6.39
N ALA A 92 7.11 8.27 5.51
CA ALA A 92 6.26 7.10 5.27
C ALA A 92 6.21 6.17 6.50
N PHE A 93 7.34 5.97 7.19
CA PHE A 93 7.37 5.14 8.41
C PHE A 93 6.63 5.80 9.57
N LEU A 94 6.78 7.12 9.74
CA LEU A 94 6.07 7.88 10.77
C LEU A 94 4.55 7.84 10.53
N THR A 95 4.10 8.12 9.31
CA THR A 95 2.67 8.06 8.95
C THR A 95 2.09 6.67 9.14
N LEU A 96 2.81 5.62 8.72
CA LEU A 96 2.40 4.23 8.96
C LEU A 96 2.26 3.94 10.47
N GLY A 97 3.21 4.40 11.30
CA GLY A 97 3.17 4.25 12.76
C GLY A 97 1.93 4.89 13.39
N PHE A 98 1.62 6.13 13.03
CA PHE A 98 0.40 6.82 13.49
C PHE A 98 -0.88 6.17 12.98
N LEU A 99 -0.88 5.72 11.72
CA LEU A 99 -2.02 5.00 11.15
C LEU A 99 -2.28 3.70 11.92
N MET A 100 -1.24 2.91 12.18
CA MET A 100 -1.33 1.68 12.96
C MET A 100 -1.80 1.94 14.40
N ALA A 101 -1.34 3.02 15.05
CA ALA A 101 -1.81 3.41 16.37
C ALA A 101 -3.31 3.74 16.37
N LEU A 102 -3.79 4.46 15.36
CA LEU A 102 -5.20 4.80 15.19
C LEU A 102 -6.05 3.55 14.89
N PHE A 103 -5.61 2.71 13.96
CA PHE A 103 -6.27 1.44 13.64
C PHE A 103 -6.36 0.53 14.86
N ASN A 104 -5.28 0.36 15.62
CA ASN A 104 -5.30 -0.42 16.85
C ASN A 104 -6.28 0.16 17.87
N LYS A 105 -6.38 1.48 18.00
CA LYS A 105 -7.35 2.12 18.91
C LYS A 105 -8.81 1.90 18.47
N VAL A 106 -9.08 1.95 17.16
CA VAL A 106 -10.42 1.71 16.60
C VAL A 106 -10.82 0.23 16.73
N VAL A 107 -9.88 -0.69 16.47
CA VAL A 107 -10.13 -2.15 16.55
C VAL A 107 -10.21 -2.63 18.00
N LYS A 108 -9.32 -2.19 18.91
CA LYS A 108 -9.40 -2.55 20.34
C LYS A 108 -10.64 -2.00 21.03
N LYS A 109 -11.27 -0.93 20.53
CA LYS A 109 -12.52 -0.42 21.10
C LYS A 109 -13.73 -1.35 20.83
N LYS A 110 -13.56 -2.40 20.04
CA LYS A 110 -14.59 -3.39 19.71
C LYS A 110 -14.37 -4.78 20.36
N ALA A 111 -13.41 -4.93 21.27
CA ALA A 111 -13.21 -6.13 22.07
C ALA A 111 -13.59 -5.89 23.53
#